data_AF-A0A2V9ZMN8-F1
#
_entry.id   AF-A0A2V9ZMN8-F1
#
_cell.length_a   1.000
_cell.length_b   1.000
_cell.length_c   1.000
_cell.angle_alpha   90.00
_cell.angle_beta   90.00
_cell.angle_gamma   90.00
#
_symmetry.space_group_name_H-M   'P 1'
#
loop_
_entity.id
_entity.type
_entity.pdbx_description
1 polymer ?
#
loop_
_entity_poly.entity_id
_entity_poly.type
_entity_poly.pdbx_seq_one_letter_code
_entity_poly.pdbx_strand_id
1 'polypeptide(L)'
;MIRALQIAAITLTSVFLAAVVGFVLMEKTWVGKEPDTPEGHFLYGSTGTELMPLPVFQVLPDIFPDQFQPAGKQAGDWVDQFGFVRGKEGVNEGLPLGMNVSYYRPKSGAPSPVLFVGFNCAACHTAKIRRFPGDEGMTVYGMGNPAIDLVAFGEAVKSSLLDEQRLTPEIIASTYEAKYHKSIGPLDKLLITVWLSGARKQIRAELPLRDWPRGGPELRDSSVLPSGPGRNEPMKETMRFLIDRTPFPDGGSSEIPSLYHQDRRDWAQYDGSDRDPLTRNSLAALGVGASVYNLRMPGILHTLQQSYEYFKKLDGPKYSEIFPNQKIDATRAQRGRDVYLRHCGDCHGWPGAPGEWVKGKRQGEVVPPEEIGTDNARVTFRYYNETCAPATALSIRPSNRCLPARLTCTTEALQPWQNLST
;
A
#
# COMPACT_ATOMS: atom_id res chain seq x y z
N MET A 1 -17.24 -39.07 -44.85
CA MET A 1 -16.77 -37.70 -44.54
C MET A 1 -17.23 -37.21 -43.17
N ILE A 2 -18.52 -37.33 -42.81
CA ILE A 2 -19.05 -36.86 -41.52
C ILE A 2 -18.35 -37.48 -40.29
N ARG A 3 -18.14 -38.81 -40.26
CA ARG A 3 -17.43 -39.47 -39.15
C ARG A 3 -15.98 -39.01 -38.97
N ALA A 4 -15.26 -38.77 -40.06
CA ALA A 4 -13.88 -38.30 -40.00
C ALA A 4 -13.80 -36.86 -39.44
N LEU A 5 -14.75 -35.99 -39.82
CA LEU A 5 -14.89 -34.65 -39.27
C LEU A 5 -15.24 -34.68 -37.77
N GLN A 6 -16.13 -35.59 -37.35
CA GLN A 6 -16.47 -35.78 -35.93
C GLN A 6 -15.26 -36.25 -35.11
N ILE A 7 -14.49 -37.22 -35.61
CA ILE A 7 -13.29 -37.70 -34.93
C ILE A 7 -12.24 -36.58 -34.83
N ALA A 8 -12.03 -35.82 -35.91
CA ALA A 8 -11.11 -34.68 -35.89
C ALA A 8 -11.54 -33.60 -34.88
N ALA A 9 -12.83 -33.25 -34.85
CA ALA A 9 -13.38 -32.27 -33.91
C ALA A 9 -13.25 -32.72 -32.45
N ILE A 10 -13.57 -33.99 -32.16
CA ILE A 10 -13.41 -34.57 -30.82
C ILE A 10 -11.93 -34.58 -30.42
N THR A 11 -11.04 -34.98 -31.33
CA THR A 11 -9.60 -35.02 -31.05
C THR A 11 -9.06 -33.63 -30.75
N LEU A 12 -9.39 -32.63 -31.58
CA LEU A 12 -8.96 -31.24 -31.38
C LEU A 12 -9.49 -30.69 -30.04
N THR A 13 -10.76 -30.95 -29.73
CA THR A 13 -11.38 -30.51 -28.47
C THR A 13 -10.73 -31.17 -27.26
N SER A 14 -10.44 -32.48 -27.32
CA SER A 14 -9.76 -33.21 -26.26
C SER A 14 -8.33 -32.72 -26.05
N VAL A 15 -7.58 -32.45 -27.12
CA VAL A 15 -6.23 -31.88 -27.04
C VAL A 15 -6.27 -30.48 -26.43
N PHE A 16 -7.22 -29.64 -26.85
CA PHE A 16 -7.41 -28.32 -26.28
C PHE A 16 -7.77 -28.38 -24.79
N LEU A 17 -8.69 -29.27 -24.40
CA LEU A 17 -9.06 -29.47 -23.01
C LEU A 17 -7.86 -29.94 -22.16
N ALA A 18 -7.08 -30.91 -22.67
CA ALA A 18 -5.88 -31.38 -22.01
C ALA A 18 -4.83 -30.26 -21.86
N ALA A 19 -4.65 -29.42 -22.88
CA ALA A 19 -3.77 -28.27 -22.82
C ALA A 19 -4.24 -27.22 -21.80
N VAL A 20 -5.55 -26.95 -21.72
CA VAL A 20 -6.14 -26.04 -20.71
C VAL A 20 -5.95 -26.61 -19.30
N VAL A 21 -6.21 -27.90 -19.09
CA VAL A 21 -5.97 -28.56 -17.79
C VAL A 21 -4.50 -28.49 -17.41
N GLY A 22 -3.59 -28.79 -18.34
CA GLY A 22 -2.15 -28.67 -18.13
C GLY A 22 -1.73 -27.24 -17.78
N PHE A 23 -2.29 -26.25 -18.48
CA PHE A 23 -2.05 -24.83 -18.19
C PHE A 23 -2.53 -24.43 -16.79
N VAL A 24 -3.74 -24.83 -16.39
CA VAL A 24 -4.27 -24.51 -15.05
C VAL A 24 -3.45 -25.17 -13.94
N LEU A 25 -2.97 -26.41 -14.16
CA LEU A 25 -2.10 -27.08 -13.20
C LEU A 25 -0.74 -26.38 -13.08
N MET A 26 -0.19 -25.92 -14.20
CA MET A 26 1.04 -25.12 -14.23
C MET A 26 0.84 -23.73 -13.59
N GLU A 27 -0.28 -23.07 -13.86
CA GLU A 27 -0.60 -21.75 -13.28
C GLU A 27 -0.67 -21.79 -11.75
N LYS A 28 -1.17 -22.91 -11.19
CA LYS A 28 -1.18 -23.12 -9.73
C LYS A 28 0.21 -23.18 -9.10
N THR A 29 1.26 -23.52 -9.86
CA THR A 29 2.63 -23.57 -9.33
C THR A 29 3.36 -22.24 -9.45
N TRP A 30 2.78 -21.25 -10.13
CA TRP A 30 3.41 -19.94 -10.32
C TRP A 30 3.37 -19.07 -9.07
N VAL A 31 2.34 -19.17 -8.23
CA VAL A 31 2.31 -18.40 -6.99
C VAL A 31 3.37 -18.98 -6.04
N GLY A 32 4.47 -18.24 -5.91
CA GLY A 32 5.59 -18.59 -5.05
C GLY A 32 5.21 -18.70 -3.58
N LYS A 33 6.13 -19.24 -2.77
CA LYS A 33 5.91 -19.41 -1.33
C LYS A 33 5.76 -18.05 -0.66
N GLU A 34 4.65 -17.84 0.04
CA GLU A 34 4.44 -16.66 0.88
C GLU A 34 5.38 -16.67 2.10
N PRO A 35 5.64 -15.51 2.72
CA PRO A 35 6.40 -15.46 3.97
C PRO A 35 5.79 -16.38 5.04
N ASP A 36 6.63 -16.99 5.87
CA ASP A 36 6.15 -17.94 6.89
C ASP A 36 5.70 -17.26 8.20
N THR A 37 5.95 -15.96 8.37
CA THR A 37 5.69 -15.23 9.63
C THR A 37 4.87 -13.96 9.41
N PRO A 38 4.06 -13.53 10.40
CA PRO A 38 3.38 -12.25 10.39
C PRO A 38 4.28 -11.05 10.03
N GLU A 39 5.49 -11.00 10.60
CA GLU A 39 6.49 -9.98 10.29
C GLU A 39 6.96 -10.06 8.83
N GLY A 40 7.18 -11.27 8.32
CA GLY A 40 7.55 -11.49 6.93
C GLY A 40 6.48 -11.00 5.96
N HIS A 41 5.19 -11.22 6.26
CA HIS A 41 4.09 -10.67 5.47
C HIS A 41 4.05 -9.14 5.53
N PHE A 42 4.28 -8.54 6.70
CA PHE A 42 4.36 -7.09 6.84
C PHE A 42 5.51 -6.47 6.02
N LEU A 43 6.66 -7.14 5.98
CA LEU A 43 7.88 -6.64 5.31
C LEU A 43 7.94 -6.95 3.81
N TYR A 44 7.39 -8.09 3.36
CA TYR A 44 7.62 -8.64 2.01
C TYR A 44 6.38 -9.29 1.37
N GLY A 45 5.26 -9.40 2.07
CA GLY A 45 4.05 -10.03 1.52
C GLY A 45 3.40 -9.17 0.42
N SER A 46 2.68 -9.80 -0.51
CA SER A 46 1.89 -9.08 -1.50
C SER A 46 0.59 -8.55 -0.91
N THR A 47 0.37 -7.25 -1.05
CA THR A 47 -0.92 -6.62 -0.72
C THR A 47 -1.77 -6.36 -1.96
N GLY A 48 -1.45 -6.98 -3.09
CA GLY A 48 -2.19 -6.85 -4.34
C GLY A 48 -1.95 -5.55 -5.11
N THR A 49 -0.86 -4.86 -4.80
CA THR A 49 -0.49 -3.53 -5.32
C THR A 49 0.52 -3.63 -6.46
N GLU A 50 0.74 -4.82 -7.03
CA GLU A 50 1.72 -5.03 -8.09
C GLU A 50 1.55 -4.00 -9.21
N LEU A 51 2.67 -3.36 -9.56
CA LEU A 51 2.73 -2.19 -10.45
C LEU A 51 3.24 -2.60 -11.83
N MET A 52 4.41 -3.26 -11.86
CA MET A 52 5.16 -3.53 -13.08
C MET A 52 6.05 -4.77 -12.96
N PRO A 53 6.45 -5.38 -14.09
CA PRO A 53 7.41 -6.47 -14.06
C PRO A 53 8.72 -6.04 -13.41
N LEU A 54 9.31 -6.93 -12.61
CA LEU A 54 10.54 -6.66 -11.85
C LEU A 54 11.69 -6.11 -12.71
N PRO A 55 12.00 -6.66 -13.91
CA PRO A 55 13.07 -6.12 -14.75
C PRO A 55 12.84 -4.66 -15.16
N VAL A 56 11.59 -4.28 -15.42
CA VAL A 56 11.23 -2.90 -15.77
C VAL A 56 11.53 -1.98 -14.60
N PHE A 57 11.08 -2.34 -13.40
CA PHE A 57 11.30 -1.57 -12.19
C PHE A 57 12.79 -1.35 -11.91
N GLN A 58 13.59 -2.41 -12.02
CA GLN A 58 15.01 -2.39 -11.69
C GLN A 58 15.85 -1.48 -12.58
N VAL A 59 15.42 -1.24 -13.83
CA VAL A 59 16.13 -0.37 -14.79
C VAL A 59 15.52 1.01 -14.94
N LEU A 60 14.30 1.23 -14.43
CA LEU A 60 13.58 2.49 -14.63
C LEU A 60 14.37 3.72 -14.15
N PRO A 61 15.03 3.70 -12.96
CA PRO A 61 15.86 4.82 -12.52
C PRO A 61 17.09 5.08 -13.40
N ASP A 62 17.64 4.05 -14.05
CA ASP A 62 18.80 4.18 -14.93
C ASP A 62 18.41 4.75 -16.30
N ILE A 63 17.22 4.37 -16.79
CA ILE A 63 16.66 4.92 -18.04
C ILE A 63 16.21 6.37 -17.83
N PHE A 64 15.63 6.69 -16.66
CA PHE A 64 15.01 7.99 -16.33
C PHE A 64 15.63 8.69 -15.11
N PRO A 65 16.94 9.01 -15.10
CA PRO A 65 17.56 9.67 -13.96
C PRO A 65 16.97 11.07 -13.68
N ASP A 66 16.42 11.74 -14.69
CA ASP A 66 15.70 13.01 -14.56
C ASP A 66 14.42 12.88 -13.71
N GLN A 67 13.74 11.73 -13.78
CA GLN A 67 12.53 11.45 -13.01
C GLN A 67 12.84 10.88 -11.63
N PHE A 68 13.87 10.03 -11.55
CA PHE A 68 14.19 9.29 -10.31
C PHE A 68 15.24 9.97 -9.44
N GLN A 69 15.93 11.00 -9.94
CA GLN A 69 16.85 11.84 -9.19
C GLN A 69 16.55 13.32 -9.44
N PRO A 70 15.33 13.81 -9.12
CA PRO A 70 14.91 15.18 -9.45
C PRO A 70 15.73 16.27 -8.75
N ALA A 71 16.43 15.95 -7.65
CA ALA A 71 17.38 16.84 -6.99
C ALA A 71 18.84 16.70 -7.52
N GLY A 72 19.03 15.93 -8.58
CA GLY A 72 20.33 15.59 -9.15
C GLY A 72 21.07 14.49 -8.38
N LYS A 73 22.12 13.94 -9.01
CA LYS A 73 22.88 12.78 -8.48
C LYS A 73 23.59 13.05 -7.15
N GLN A 74 23.92 14.32 -6.86
CA GLN A 74 24.60 14.71 -5.63
C GLN A 74 23.70 14.63 -4.39
N ALA A 75 22.38 14.62 -4.58
CA ALA A 75 21.40 14.53 -3.50
C ALA A 75 21.07 13.07 -3.11
N GLY A 76 21.83 12.08 -3.60
CA GLY A 76 21.60 10.66 -3.38
C GLY A 76 20.94 9.97 -4.57
N ASP A 77 20.69 8.66 -4.43
CA ASP A 77 19.92 7.89 -5.42
C ASP A 77 18.41 8.05 -5.21
N TRP A 78 17.62 7.36 -6.04
CA TRP A 78 16.17 7.42 -5.97
C TRP A 78 15.60 6.89 -4.65
N VAL A 79 16.28 5.94 -4.00
CA VAL A 79 15.83 5.37 -2.71
C VAL A 79 15.89 6.47 -1.65
N ASP A 80 16.97 7.24 -1.60
CA ASP A 80 17.11 8.36 -0.68
C ASP A 80 16.19 9.54 -1.06
N GLN A 81 16.10 9.87 -2.34
CA GLN A 81 15.34 11.05 -2.79
C GLN A 81 13.82 10.91 -2.65
N PHE A 82 13.28 9.68 -2.75
CA PHE A 82 11.87 9.41 -2.46
C PHE A 82 11.63 8.89 -1.03
N GLY A 83 12.67 8.81 -0.20
CA GLY A 83 12.58 8.49 1.23
C GLY A 83 12.20 7.04 1.57
N PHE A 84 12.49 6.11 0.67
CA PHE A 84 12.39 4.68 0.96
C PHE A 84 13.49 4.25 1.95
N VAL A 85 13.21 3.20 2.72
CA VAL A 85 14.24 2.58 3.57
C VAL A 85 14.97 1.50 2.78
N ARG A 86 16.30 1.60 2.67
CA ARG A 86 17.13 0.63 1.96
C ARG A 86 16.93 -0.79 2.50
N GLY A 87 16.76 -1.74 1.57
CA GLY A 87 16.73 -3.18 1.87
C GLY A 87 18.11 -3.76 2.07
N LYS A 88 18.16 -5.06 2.37
CA LYS A 88 19.41 -5.82 2.49
C LYS A 88 19.71 -6.53 1.17
N GLU A 89 20.98 -6.58 0.79
CA GLU A 89 21.43 -7.34 -0.38
C GLU A 89 21.06 -8.83 -0.25
N GLY A 90 20.65 -9.46 -1.35
CA GLY A 90 20.23 -10.86 -1.38
C GLY A 90 18.87 -11.16 -0.74
N VAL A 91 18.22 -10.17 -0.12
CA VAL A 91 16.86 -10.29 0.42
C VAL A 91 15.91 -9.56 -0.52
N ASN A 92 14.85 -10.25 -0.98
CA ASN A 92 13.78 -9.66 -1.78
C ASN A 92 14.33 -8.83 -2.97
N GLU A 93 15.25 -9.44 -3.73
CA GLU A 93 15.90 -8.84 -4.92
C GLU A 93 16.70 -7.55 -4.65
N GLY A 94 17.07 -7.28 -3.38
CA GLY A 94 17.76 -6.06 -2.99
C GLY A 94 16.89 -4.81 -3.04
N LEU A 95 15.57 -4.96 -3.17
CA LEU A 95 14.62 -3.86 -3.22
C LEU A 95 14.53 -3.15 -1.84
N PRO A 96 14.16 -1.87 -1.80
CA PRO A 96 13.83 -1.19 -0.55
C PRO A 96 12.82 -1.94 0.31
N LEU A 97 12.94 -1.80 1.63
CA LEU A 97 11.94 -2.29 2.58
C LEU A 97 10.59 -1.67 2.23
N GLY A 98 9.55 -2.51 2.20
CA GLY A 98 8.24 -2.06 1.76
C GLY A 98 7.87 -2.41 0.33
N MET A 99 8.81 -2.91 -0.46
CA MET A 99 8.51 -3.47 -1.77
C MET A 99 8.40 -4.98 -1.66
N ASN A 100 7.47 -5.59 -2.38
CA ASN A 100 7.37 -7.03 -2.52
C ASN A 100 7.59 -7.45 -3.96
N VAL A 101 8.10 -8.66 -4.16
CA VAL A 101 8.01 -9.35 -5.46
C VAL A 101 6.98 -10.47 -5.37
N SER A 102 6.14 -10.59 -6.37
CA SER A 102 5.16 -11.67 -6.44
C SER A 102 4.87 -12.08 -7.87
N TYR A 103 4.23 -13.23 -8.02
CA TYR A 103 3.70 -13.70 -9.29
C TYR A 103 2.24 -13.28 -9.47
N TYR A 104 1.78 -12.21 -8.84
CA TYR A 104 0.45 -11.65 -9.07
C TYR A 104 0.48 -10.58 -10.14
N ARG A 105 -0.49 -10.64 -11.06
CA ARG A 105 -0.64 -9.61 -12.09
C ARG A 105 -1.27 -8.34 -11.51
N PRO A 106 -0.79 -7.15 -11.93
CA PRO A 106 -1.42 -5.87 -11.60
C PRO A 106 -2.92 -5.89 -11.87
N LYS A 107 -3.70 -5.29 -10.98
CA LYS A 107 -5.16 -5.10 -11.06
C LYS A 107 -6.03 -6.36 -11.08
N SER A 108 -5.54 -7.54 -11.44
CA SER A 108 -6.36 -8.77 -11.40
C SER A 108 -6.02 -9.69 -10.24
N GLY A 109 -4.77 -9.72 -9.79
CA GLY A 109 -4.28 -10.70 -8.84
C GLY A 109 -4.20 -12.12 -9.41
N ALA A 110 -4.43 -12.29 -10.72
CA ALA A 110 -4.25 -13.59 -11.36
C ALA A 110 -2.76 -13.97 -11.34
N PRO A 111 -2.43 -15.27 -11.25
CA PRO A 111 -1.05 -15.72 -11.32
C PRO A 111 -0.36 -15.30 -12.62
N SER A 112 0.96 -15.16 -12.55
CA SER A 112 1.83 -14.78 -13.66
C SER A 112 3.04 -15.70 -13.69
N PRO A 113 3.60 -16.05 -14.86
CA PRO A 113 4.86 -16.78 -14.92
C PRO A 113 6.08 -15.88 -14.69
N VAL A 114 5.90 -14.56 -14.51
CA VAL A 114 6.98 -13.58 -14.30
C VAL A 114 6.74 -12.76 -13.05
N LEU A 115 7.82 -12.27 -12.44
CA LEU A 115 7.76 -11.48 -11.22
C LEU A 115 7.30 -10.05 -11.50
N PHE A 116 6.38 -9.58 -10.67
CA PHE A 116 5.98 -8.19 -10.56
C PHE A 116 6.44 -7.63 -9.22
N VAL A 117 6.73 -6.33 -9.21
CA VAL A 117 7.01 -5.59 -7.99
C VAL A 117 5.74 -4.86 -7.54
N GLY A 118 5.49 -4.84 -6.24
CA GLY A 118 4.43 -4.08 -5.60
C GLY A 118 4.92 -3.36 -4.35
N PHE A 119 4.01 -2.63 -3.71
CA PHE A 119 4.22 -2.05 -2.39
C PHE A 119 3.52 -2.90 -1.32
N ASN A 120 4.10 -2.99 -0.15
CA ASN A 120 3.44 -3.54 1.03
C ASN A 120 3.44 -2.53 2.18
N CYS A 121 2.93 -2.95 3.32
CA CYS A 121 2.74 -2.09 4.49
C CYS A 121 4.04 -1.40 4.94
N ALA A 122 5.19 -2.08 4.86
CA ALA A 122 6.45 -1.55 5.34
C ALA A 122 6.98 -0.35 4.54
N ALA A 123 6.48 -0.08 3.32
CA ALA A 123 6.91 1.09 2.53
C ALA A 123 6.54 2.40 3.22
N CYS A 124 5.32 2.43 3.75
CA CYS A 124 4.78 3.56 4.49
C CYS A 124 5.08 3.47 5.99
N HIS A 125 5.13 2.25 6.54
CA HIS A 125 5.19 2.01 7.98
C HIS A 125 6.56 1.56 8.50
N THR A 126 7.64 1.96 7.82
CA THR A 126 9.03 1.75 8.28
C THR A 126 9.83 3.00 8.03
N ALA A 127 10.58 3.46 9.02
CA ALA A 127 11.46 4.62 8.88
C ALA A 127 12.80 4.38 9.56
N LYS A 128 13.73 5.32 9.35
CA LYS A 128 14.96 5.40 10.14
C LYS A 128 14.90 6.56 11.12
N ILE A 129 15.14 6.28 12.40
CA ILE A 129 15.37 7.32 13.41
C ILE A 129 16.87 7.62 13.44
N ARG A 130 17.24 8.85 13.06
CA ARG A 130 18.61 9.38 13.16
C ARG A 130 18.67 10.35 14.33
N ARG A 131 19.68 10.22 15.20
CA ARG A 131 19.80 11.00 16.44
C ARG A 131 20.58 12.30 16.25
N PHE A 132 21.50 12.32 15.29
CA PHE A 132 22.33 13.47 14.95
C PHE A 132 22.81 13.36 13.49
N PRO A 133 23.28 14.45 12.87
CA PRO A 133 23.86 14.41 11.53
C PRO A 133 25.02 13.39 11.44
N GLY A 134 24.95 12.47 10.47
CA GLY A 134 25.94 11.40 10.30
C GLY A 134 25.59 10.08 11.01
N ASP A 135 24.52 10.02 11.80
CA ASP A 135 23.99 8.76 12.35
C ASP A 135 23.33 7.95 11.22
N GLU A 136 23.77 6.70 11.01
CA GLU A 136 23.21 5.80 9.98
C GLU A 136 21.70 5.53 10.19
N GLY A 137 21.25 5.72 11.42
CA GLY A 137 19.87 5.65 11.86
C GLY A 137 19.41 4.23 12.16
N MET A 138 18.56 4.09 13.17
CA MET A 138 17.93 2.83 13.53
C MET A 138 16.67 2.63 12.70
N THR A 139 16.57 1.52 11.98
CA THR A 139 15.33 1.13 11.31
C THR A 139 14.28 0.75 12.35
N VAL A 140 13.11 1.36 12.24
CA VAL A 140 11.97 1.18 13.15
C VAL A 140 10.75 0.78 12.34
N TYR A 141 10.14 -0.35 12.70
CA TYR A 141 8.92 -0.87 12.09
C TYR A 141 7.68 -0.32 12.79
N GLY A 142 6.57 -0.19 12.07
CA GLY A 142 5.28 0.23 12.56
C GLY A 142 5.09 1.74 12.74
N MET A 143 6.14 2.57 12.63
CA MET A 143 5.98 4.03 12.61
C MET A 143 5.64 4.51 11.20
N GLY A 144 4.91 5.61 11.07
CA GLY A 144 4.79 6.29 9.78
C GLY A 144 6.14 6.82 9.31
N ASN A 145 6.49 6.58 8.05
CA ASN A 145 7.71 7.08 7.44
C ASN A 145 7.54 8.56 7.09
N PRO A 146 8.22 9.51 7.77
CA PRO A 146 8.07 10.93 7.47
C PRO A 146 8.84 11.36 6.21
N ALA A 147 9.70 10.49 5.68
CA ALA A 147 10.53 10.80 4.51
C ALA A 147 9.93 10.29 3.20
N ILE A 148 9.05 9.29 3.24
CA ILE A 148 8.52 8.66 2.03
C ILE A 148 7.67 9.64 1.20
N ASP A 149 7.90 9.72 -0.09
CA ASP A 149 7.08 10.50 -1.03
C ASP A 149 6.54 9.59 -2.15
N LEU A 150 5.50 8.82 -1.82
CA LEU A 150 4.85 7.91 -2.79
C LEU A 150 4.09 8.65 -3.88
N VAL A 151 3.63 9.87 -3.62
CA VAL A 151 2.94 10.69 -4.62
C VAL A 151 3.94 11.07 -5.71
N ALA A 152 5.07 11.69 -5.33
CA ALA A 152 6.12 12.04 -6.28
C ALA A 152 6.71 10.81 -6.98
N PHE A 153 6.91 9.70 -6.26
CA PHE A 153 7.37 8.45 -6.87
C PHE A 153 6.37 7.92 -7.92
N GLY A 154 5.06 7.95 -7.61
CA GLY A 154 4.01 7.54 -8.53
C GLY A 154 3.95 8.42 -9.78
N GLU A 155 4.12 9.74 -9.63
CA GLU A 155 4.23 10.69 -10.74
C GLU A 155 5.46 10.40 -11.61
N ALA A 156 6.64 10.17 -11.01
CA ALA A 156 7.87 9.80 -11.72
C ALA A 156 7.70 8.52 -12.56
N VAL A 157 7.06 7.49 -11.98
CA VAL A 157 6.71 6.25 -12.68
C VAL A 157 5.75 6.53 -13.84
N LYS A 158 4.63 7.23 -13.60
CA LYS A 158 3.64 7.51 -14.65
C LYS A 158 4.24 8.30 -15.81
N SER A 159 5.02 9.34 -15.52
CA SER A 159 5.73 10.14 -16.52
C SER A 159 6.70 9.29 -17.34
N SER A 160 7.47 8.41 -16.69
CA SER A 160 8.40 7.49 -17.37
C SER A 160 7.67 6.47 -18.25
N LEU A 161 6.52 5.96 -17.82
CA LEU A 161 5.72 4.99 -18.60
C LEU A 161 5.11 5.61 -19.86
N LEU A 162 4.76 6.90 -19.83
CA LEU A 162 4.22 7.63 -20.97
C LEU A 162 5.28 8.06 -21.99
N ASP A 163 6.57 8.01 -21.65
CA ASP A 163 7.66 8.24 -22.59
C ASP A 163 7.89 7.01 -23.48
N GLU A 164 7.23 7.01 -24.64
CA GLU A 164 7.32 5.91 -25.60
C GLU A 164 8.65 5.85 -26.36
N GLN A 165 9.44 6.93 -26.32
CA GLN A 165 10.73 7.00 -27.02
C GLN A 165 11.83 6.34 -26.19
N ARG A 166 11.87 6.63 -24.88
CA ARG A 166 12.89 6.11 -23.96
C ARG A 166 12.53 4.76 -23.36
N LEU A 167 11.24 4.49 -23.11
CA LEU A 167 10.82 3.22 -22.51
C LEU A 167 10.31 2.23 -23.56
N THR A 168 11.22 1.55 -24.24
CA THR A 168 10.90 0.46 -25.19
C THR A 168 11.34 -0.90 -24.63
N PRO A 169 10.72 -2.01 -25.05
CA PRO A 169 11.17 -3.36 -24.65
C PRO A 169 12.66 -3.61 -24.95
N GLU A 170 13.19 -3.02 -26.02
CA GLU A 170 14.59 -3.10 -26.44
C GLU A 170 15.52 -2.34 -25.48
N ILE A 171 15.15 -1.10 -25.11
CA ILE A 171 15.94 -0.30 -24.17
C ILE A 171 15.90 -0.94 -22.78
N ILE A 172 14.75 -1.44 -22.34
CA ILE A 172 14.63 -2.19 -21.07
C ILE A 172 15.56 -3.40 -21.08
N ALA A 173 15.49 -4.23 -22.12
CA ALA A 173 16.31 -5.45 -22.21
C ALA A 173 17.81 -5.16 -22.24
N SER A 174 18.24 -4.19 -23.05
CA SER A 174 19.67 -3.82 -23.15
C SER A 174 20.20 -3.15 -21.88
N THR A 175 19.40 -2.30 -21.22
CA THR A 175 19.78 -1.69 -19.93
C THR A 175 19.86 -2.74 -18.82
N TYR A 176 18.92 -3.68 -18.79
CA TYR A 176 18.92 -4.78 -17.84
C TYR A 176 20.15 -5.68 -18.02
N GLU A 177 20.47 -6.05 -19.26
CA GLU A 177 21.64 -6.85 -19.58
C GLU A 177 22.95 -6.14 -19.21
N ALA A 178 23.05 -4.84 -19.48
CA ALA A 178 24.22 -4.05 -19.10
C ALA A 178 24.40 -3.97 -17.57
N LYS A 179 23.30 -3.88 -16.81
CA LYS A 179 23.31 -3.74 -15.35
C LYS A 179 23.57 -5.06 -14.61
N TYR A 180 22.93 -6.14 -15.04
CA TYR A 180 22.94 -7.42 -14.33
C TYR A 180 23.78 -8.50 -15.03
N HIS A 181 24.37 -8.20 -16.19
CA HIS A 181 25.10 -9.16 -17.02
C HIS A 181 24.27 -10.42 -17.35
N LYS A 182 22.95 -10.24 -17.49
CA LYS A 182 21.96 -11.28 -17.72
C LYS A 182 20.91 -10.80 -18.71
N SER A 183 20.59 -11.62 -19.71
CA SER A 183 19.56 -11.29 -20.69
C SER A 183 18.15 -11.56 -20.15
N ILE A 184 17.19 -10.74 -20.59
CA ILE A 184 15.76 -10.96 -20.34
C ILE A 184 15.28 -12.10 -21.25
N GLY A 185 14.60 -13.10 -20.68
CA GLY A 185 14.06 -14.23 -21.42
C GLY A 185 13.00 -13.83 -22.46
N PRO A 186 12.76 -14.64 -23.52
CA PRO A 186 11.76 -14.31 -24.54
C PRO A 186 10.34 -14.13 -23.98
N LEU A 187 9.97 -14.95 -22.99
CA LEU A 187 8.66 -14.86 -22.34
C LEU A 187 8.51 -13.56 -21.53
N ASP A 188 9.53 -13.21 -20.73
CA ASP A 188 9.57 -11.95 -19.98
C ASP A 188 9.49 -10.76 -20.93
N LYS A 189 10.26 -10.76 -22.03
CA LYS A 189 10.24 -9.68 -23.03
C LYS A 189 8.86 -9.52 -23.67
N LEU A 190 8.19 -10.63 -24.00
CA LEU A 190 6.82 -10.60 -24.53
C LEU A 190 5.84 -10.03 -23.50
N LEU A 191 5.90 -10.47 -22.24
CA LEU A 191 5.01 -10.00 -21.18
C LEU A 191 5.25 -8.53 -20.83
N ILE A 192 6.51 -8.07 -20.81
CA ILE A 192 6.87 -6.65 -20.67
C ILE A 192 6.24 -5.84 -21.81
N THR A 193 6.32 -6.32 -23.06
CA THR A 193 5.75 -5.64 -24.22
C THR A 193 4.23 -5.49 -24.11
N VAL A 194 3.53 -6.58 -23.76
CA VAL A 194 2.07 -6.57 -23.57
C VAL A 194 1.69 -5.68 -22.37
N TRP A 195 2.42 -5.78 -21.26
CA TRP A 195 2.18 -4.99 -20.07
C TRP A 195 2.39 -3.49 -20.33
N LEU A 196 3.45 -3.08 -21.02
CA LEU A 196 3.70 -1.66 -21.36
C LEU A 196 2.54 -1.05 -22.14
N SER A 197 2.05 -1.76 -23.15
CA SER A 197 0.90 -1.31 -23.94
C SER A 197 -0.36 -1.16 -23.07
N GLY A 198 -0.64 -2.15 -22.22
CA GLY A 198 -1.75 -2.10 -21.27
C GLY A 198 -1.64 -0.97 -20.25
N ALA A 199 -0.46 -0.81 -19.63
CA ALA A 199 -0.18 0.21 -18.62
C ALA A 199 -0.35 1.62 -19.20
N ARG A 200 0.19 1.88 -20.40
CA ARG A 200 0.02 3.17 -21.10
C ARG A 200 -1.44 3.46 -21.41
N LYS A 201 -2.17 2.47 -21.92
CA LYS A 201 -3.60 2.61 -22.20
C LYS A 201 -4.37 2.95 -20.94
N GLN A 202 -4.06 2.29 -19.82
CA GLN A 202 -4.70 2.56 -18.54
C GLN A 202 -4.39 3.99 -18.03
N ILE A 203 -3.12 4.38 -17.99
CA ILE A 203 -2.72 5.73 -17.53
C ILE A 203 -3.43 6.80 -18.38
N ARG A 204 -3.46 6.63 -19.70
CA ARG A 204 -4.16 7.55 -20.62
C ARG A 204 -5.66 7.65 -20.35
N ALA A 205 -6.30 6.55 -19.97
CA ALA A 205 -7.72 6.54 -19.64
C ALA A 205 -8.02 7.27 -18.32
N GLU A 206 -7.05 7.36 -17.41
CA GLU A 206 -7.18 8.03 -16.12
C GLU A 206 -6.86 9.55 -16.16
N LEU A 207 -6.21 10.03 -17.23
CA LEU A 207 -5.84 11.45 -17.40
C LEU A 207 -7.01 12.44 -17.20
N PRO A 208 -8.25 12.17 -17.66
CA PRO A 208 -9.37 13.10 -17.43
C PRO A 208 -9.72 13.29 -15.94
N LEU A 209 -9.35 12.35 -15.07
CA LEU A 209 -9.62 12.39 -13.63
C LEU A 209 -8.39 12.81 -12.79
N ARG A 210 -7.19 12.66 -13.34
CA ARG A 210 -5.92 12.76 -12.62
C ARG A 210 -4.89 13.72 -13.25
N ASP A 211 -5.32 14.50 -14.26
CA ASP A 211 -4.46 15.37 -15.07
C ASP A 211 -3.23 14.67 -15.65
N TRP A 212 -2.40 15.41 -16.38
CA TRP A 212 -1.13 14.90 -16.88
C TRP A 212 -0.11 14.69 -15.75
N PRO A 213 0.64 13.58 -15.72
CA PRO A 213 1.56 13.32 -14.63
C PRO A 213 2.70 14.34 -14.59
N ARG A 214 3.14 14.65 -13.38
CA ARG A 214 4.27 15.56 -13.14
C ARG A 214 5.60 14.82 -13.28
N GLY A 215 6.66 15.55 -13.61
CA GLY A 215 7.97 14.95 -13.81
C GLY A 215 9.12 15.90 -13.51
N GLY A 216 10.32 15.32 -13.38
CA GLY A 216 11.54 16.08 -13.17
C GLY A 216 11.47 17.01 -11.95
N PRO A 217 11.89 18.29 -12.06
CA PRO A 217 11.89 19.22 -10.93
C PRO A 217 10.51 19.48 -10.31
N GLU A 218 9.42 19.35 -11.05
CA GLU A 218 8.05 19.54 -10.54
C GLU A 218 7.70 18.52 -9.44
N LEU A 219 8.38 17.37 -9.42
CA LEU A 219 8.21 16.33 -8.38
C LEU A 219 8.56 16.85 -6.97
N ARG A 220 9.27 17.97 -6.88
CA ARG A 220 9.73 18.57 -5.63
C ARG A 220 9.03 19.89 -5.32
N ASP A 221 8.12 20.32 -6.18
CA ASP A 221 7.44 21.60 -6.04
C ASP A 221 6.10 21.42 -5.30
N SER A 222 6.07 21.88 -4.04
CA SER A 222 4.88 21.79 -3.19
C SER A 222 3.71 22.65 -3.65
N SER A 223 3.92 23.58 -4.61
CA SER A 223 2.83 24.36 -5.21
C SER A 223 2.01 23.53 -6.21
N VAL A 224 2.61 22.47 -6.78
CA VAL A 224 1.93 21.55 -7.72
C VAL A 224 1.71 20.16 -7.14
N LEU A 225 2.53 19.72 -6.18
CA LEU A 225 2.39 18.45 -5.45
C LEU A 225 2.37 18.71 -3.93
N PRO A 226 1.21 19.08 -3.35
CA PRO A 226 1.13 19.62 -1.99
C PRO A 226 1.35 18.60 -0.87
N SER A 227 1.16 17.29 -1.12
CA SER A 227 1.38 16.26 -0.10
C SER A 227 2.84 16.24 0.37
N GLY A 228 3.78 16.22 -0.58
CA GLY A 228 5.22 16.08 -0.30
C GLY A 228 5.55 14.87 0.59
N PRO A 229 6.77 14.82 1.15
CA PRO A 229 7.21 13.71 1.98
C PRO A 229 6.37 13.51 3.25
N GLY A 230 6.15 12.24 3.62
CA GLY A 230 5.51 11.80 4.85
C GLY A 230 3.99 11.91 4.86
N ARG A 231 3.38 12.47 3.80
CA ARG A 231 1.95 12.66 3.67
C ARG A 231 1.41 12.01 2.42
N ASN A 232 0.17 11.55 2.48
CA ASN A 232 -0.57 11.00 1.36
C ASN A 232 -2.00 11.56 1.34
N GLU A 233 -2.74 11.27 0.28
CA GLU A 233 -4.15 11.66 0.11
C GLU A 233 -5.04 10.41 0.06
N PRO A 234 -5.04 9.56 1.10
CA PRO A 234 -5.60 8.22 1.03
C PRO A 234 -7.10 8.26 0.80
N MET A 235 -7.78 9.26 1.36
CA MET A 235 -9.22 9.43 1.19
C MET A 235 -9.59 9.89 -0.22
N LYS A 236 -8.77 10.77 -0.82
CA LYS A 236 -8.90 11.17 -2.23
C LYS A 236 -8.81 9.98 -3.15
N GLU A 237 -7.79 9.15 -2.97
CA GLU A 237 -7.65 7.94 -3.78
C GLU A 237 -8.77 6.94 -3.51
N THR A 238 -9.18 6.77 -2.24
CA THR A 238 -10.32 5.92 -1.88
C THR A 238 -11.60 6.35 -2.60
N MET A 239 -11.94 7.65 -2.61
CA MET A 239 -13.09 8.16 -3.37
C MET A 239 -12.97 7.93 -4.87
N ARG A 240 -11.80 8.21 -5.44
CA ARG A 240 -11.55 7.99 -6.87
C ARG A 240 -11.73 6.52 -7.24
N PHE A 241 -11.32 5.58 -6.38
CA PHE A 241 -11.47 4.16 -6.63
C PHE A 241 -12.88 3.61 -6.37
N LEU A 242 -13.56 4.07 -5.32
CA LEU A 242 -14.85 3.51 -4.92
C LEU A 242 -16.03 4.09 -5.71
N ILE A 243 -16.00 5.38 -6.01
CA ILE A 243 -17.16 6.09 -6.59
C ILE A 243 -16.82 6.89 -7.85
N ASP A 244 -15.57 6.81 -8.35
CA ASP A 244 -15.11 7.47 -9.58
C ASP A 244 -15.36 9.00 -9.57
N ARG A 245 -15.06 9.64 -8.44
CA ARG A 245 -15.20 11.09 -8.22
C ARG A 245 -13.91 11.72 -7.73
N THR A 246 -13.73 12.99 -8.07
CA THR A 246 -12.65 13.85 -7.54
C THR A 246 -13.17 14.62 -6.31
N PRO A 247 -12.47 14.57 -5.17
CA PRO A 247 -12.85 15.38 -4.01
C PRO A 247 -12.74 16.88 -4.28
N PHE A 248 -13.59 17.66 -3.61
CA PHE A 248 -13.53 19.11 -3.60
C PHE A 248 -13.96 19.67 -2.23
N PRO A 249 -13.21 20.62 -1.61
CA PRO A 249 -11.91 21.10 -2.05
C PRO A 249 -10.88 19.98 -2.12
N ASP A 250 -9.87 20.15 -2.97
CA ASP A 250 -8.73 19.24 -3.00
C ASP A 250 -7.87 19.47 -1.75
N GLY A 251 -7.41 18.40 -1.12
CA GLY A 251 -6.71 18.46 0.17
C GLY A 251 -7.01 17.24 1.04
N GLY A 252 -6.92 17.44 2.36
CA GLY A 252 -7.04 16.35 3.32
C GLY A 252 -5.84 15.40 3.31
N SER A 253 -4.67 15.90 2.89
CA SER A 253 -3.42 15.18 3.05
C SER A 253 -3.18 14.89 4.53
N SER A 254 -2.91 13.64 4.86
CA SER A 254 -2.61 13.21 6.22
C SER A 254 -1.21 12.64 6.28
N GLU A 255 -0.57 12.76 7.44
CA GLU A 255 0.64 11.98 7.69
C GLU A 255 0.30 10.47 7.67
N ILE A 256 1.31 9.64 7.48
CA ILE A 256 1.15 8.19 7.63
C ILE A 256 1.03 7.85 9.12
N PRO A 257 -0.04 7.17 9.58
CA PRO A 257 -0.23 6.90 11.01
C PRO A 257 0.71 5.80 11.51
N SER A 258 1.00 5.80 12.81
CA SER A 258 1.65 4.66 13.44
C SER A 258 0.71 3.46 13.58
N LEU A 259 1.28 2.27 13.42
CA LEU A 259 0.61 0.98 13.58
C LEU A 259 0.72 0.42 14.99
N TYR A 260 1.34 1.13 15.94
CA TYR A 260 1.51 0.62 17.29
C TYR A 260 0.17 0.45 18.01
N HIS A 261 0.07 -0.66 18.75
CA HIS A 261 -1.08 -1.02 19.58
C HIS A 261 -2.44 -0.79 18.90
N GLN A 262 -2.64 -1.34 17.69
CA GLN A 262 -3.95 -1.27 17.05
C GLN A 262 -5.04 -1.96 17.90
N ASP A 263 -4.68 -2.93 18.73
CA ASP A 263 -5.59 -3.56 19.69
C ASP A 263 -6.19 -2.62 20.73
N ARG A 264 -5.62 -1.41 20.89
CA ARG A 264 -6.14 -0.36 21.80
C ARG A 264 -7.03 0.66 21.09
N ARG A 265 -7.28 0.50 19.80
CA ARG A 265 -8.06 1.42 18.97
C ARG A 265 -9.36 0.76 18.55
N ASP A 266 -10.49 1.35 18.92
CA ASP A 266 -11.82 0.88 18.49
C ASP A 266 -12.09 1.21 17.01
N TRP A 267 -11.41 2.24 16.51
CA TRP A 267 -11.59 2.78 15.16
C TRP A 267 -10.23 2.98 14.49
N ALA A 268 -10.25 2.92 13.17
CA ALA A 268 -9.13 3.16 12.30
C ALA A 268 -9.38 4.37 11.39
N GLN A 269 -8.33 4.79 10.69
CA GLN A 269 -8.23 6.09 10.00
C GLN A 269 -8.32 7.29 10.96
N TYR A 270 -7.90 8.47 10.49
CA TYR A 270 -7.90 9.70 11.29
C TYR A 270 -9.32 10.21 11.62
N ASP A 271 -10.30 9.85 10.79
CA ASP A 271 -11.70 10.21 10.93
C ASP A 271 -12.54 9.15 11.66
N GLY A 272 -11.94 8.03 12.08
CA GLY A 272 -12.64 6.95 12.76
C GLY A 272 -13.71 6.26 11.92
N SER A 273 -13.50 6.19 10.60
CA SER A 273 -14.49 5.72 9.63
C SER A 273 -14.64 4.20 9.57
N ASP A 274 -13.67 3.44 10.08
CA ASP A 274 -13.64 1.98 10.01
C ASP A 274 -13.39 1.37 11.39
N ARG A 275 -14.05 0.25 11.70
CA ARG A 275 -13.82 -0.56 12.91
C ARG A 275 -13.12 -1.88 12.61
N ASP A 276 -13.24 -2.39 11.40
CA ASP A 276 -12.73 -3.70 11.03
C ASP A 276 -11.29 -3.56 10.49
N PRO A 277 -10.28 -4.14 11.17
CA PRO A 277 -8.89 -3.97 10.76
C PRO A 277 -8.59 -4.50 9.35
N LEU A 278 -9.28 -5.57 8.93
CA LEU A 278 -9.12 -6.12 7.59
C LEU A 278 -9.72 -5.23 6.51
N THR A 279 -10.92 -4.69 6.73
CA THR A 279 -11.54 -3.71 5.85
C THR A 279 -10.64 -2.49 5.72
N ARG A 280 -10.11 -1.98 6.84
CA ARG A 280 -9.17 -0.86 6.83
C ARG A 280 -7.89 -1.17 6.05
N ASN A 281 -7.28 -2.33 6.25
CA ASN A 281 -6.07 -2.72 5.52
C ASN A 281 -6.35 -2.88 4.01
N SER A 282 -7.52 -3.39 3.66
CA SER A 282 -7.98 -3.53 2.27
C SER A 282 -8.18 -2.14 1.62
N LEU A 283 -8.82 -1.20 2.33
CA LEU A 283 -8.98 0.18 1.86
C LEU A 283 -7.62 0.88 1.69
N ALA A 284 -6.68 0.65 2.61
CA ALA A 284 -5.32 1.18 2.49
C ALA A 284 -4.61 0.62 1.24
N ALA A 285 -4.73 -0.68 0.97
CA ALA A 285 -4.17 -1.31 -0.24
C ALA A 285 -4.80 -0.75 -1.52
N LEU A 286 -6.12 -0.54 -1.55
CA LEU A 286 -6.80 0.13 -2.68
C LEU A 286 -6.23 1.53 -2.92
N GLY A 287 -6.07 2.32 -1.84
CA GLY A 287 -5.56 3.69 -1.91
C GLY A 287 -4.15 3.81 -2.52
N VAL A 288 -3.36 2.74 -2.51
CA VAL A 288 -2.00 2.71 -3.10
C VAL A 288 -1.89 1.83 -4.36
N GLY A 289 -3.03 1.40 -4.92
CA GLY A 289 -3.09 0.85 -6.27
C GLY A 289 -3.61 -0.57 -6.42
N ALA A 290 -3.96 -1.26 -5.33
CA ALA A 290 -4.68 -2.54 -5.43
C ALA A 290 -6.06 -2.34 -6.08
N SER A 291 -6.64 -3.42 -6.60
CA SER A 291 -8.03 -3.44 -7.07
C SER A 291 -8.91 -4.33 -6.19
N VAL A 292 -10.23 -4.18 -6.36
CA VAL A 292 -11.21 -5.10 -5.76
C VAL A 292 -11.04 -6.55 -6.23
N TYR A 293 -10.38 -6.79 -7.37
CA TYR A 293 -10.07 -8.14 -7.86
C TYR A 293 -8.82 -8.70 -7.18
N ASN A 294 -7.79 -7.88 -6.98
CA ASN A 294 -6.62 -8.29 -6.20
C ASN A 294 -7.05 -8.75 -4.79
N LEU A 295 -7.94 -7.99 -4.16
CA LEU A 295 -8.45 -8.29 -2.82
C LEU A 295 -9.39 -9.50 -2.75
N ARG A 296 -9.74 -10.14 -3.88
CA ARG A 296 -10.45 -11.43 -3.88
C ARG A 296 -9.50 -12.62 -3.84
N MET A 297 -8.20 -12.39 -4.01
CA MET A 297 -7.21 -13.46 -4.00
C MET A 297 -6.93 -13.89 -2.56
N PRO A 298 -7.10 -15.19 -2.23
CA PRO A 298 -6.90 -15.68 -0.86
C PRO A 298 -5.51 -15.37 -0.29
N GLY A 299 -4.45 -15.47 -1.09
CA GLY A 299 -3.08 -15.18 -0.64
C GLY A 299 -2.86 -13.70 -0.28
N ILE A 300 -3.44 -12.79 -1.07
CA ILE A 300 -3.40 -11.34 -0.78
C ILE A 300 -4.16 -11.04 0.51
N LEU A 301 -5.38 -11.57 0.68
CA LEU A 301 -6.13 -11.40 1.93
C LEU A 301 -5.42 -12.02 3.12
N HIS A 302 -4.81 -13.18 2.95
CA HIS A 302 -4.01 -13.83 3.97
C HIS A 302 -2.84 -12.95 4.40
N THR A 303 -2.13 -12.35 3.45
CA THR A 303 -1.06 -11.39 3.74
C THR A 303 -1.56 -10.19 4.53
N LEU A 304 -2.71 -9.62 4.20
CA LEU A 304 -3.30 -8.50 4.96
C LEU A 304 -3.65 -8.91 6.41
N GLN A 305 -4.15 -10.13 6.61
CA GLN A 305 -4.43 -10.67 7.94
C GLN A 305 -3.14 -10.92 8.74
N GLN A 306 -2.16 -11.59 8.15
CA GLN A 306 -0.90 -11.91 8.82
C GLN A 306 -0.12 -10.64 9.16
N SER A 307 -0.13 -9.65 8.27
CA SER A 307 0.45 -8.34 8.56
C SER A 307 -0.24 -7.69 9.78
N TYR A 308 -1.57 -7.76 9.86
CA TYR A 308 -2.30 -7.26 11.03
C TYR A 308 -1.90 -7.97 12.32
N GLU A 309 -1.78 -9.31 12.32
CA GLU A 309 -1.35 -10.04 13.51
C GLU A 309 0.03 -9.61 14.02
N TYR A 310 0.94 -9.20 13.13
CA TYR A 310 2.22 -8.61 13.52
C TYR A 310 2.04 -7.26 14.22
N PHE A 311 1.39 -6.29 13.57
CA PHE A 311 1.35 -4.92 14.08
C PHE A 311 0.26 -4.67 15.13
N LYS A 312 -0.71 -5.58 15.29
CA LYS A 312 -1.82 -5.46 16.25
C LYS A 312 -1.36 -5.10 17.66
N LYS A 313 -0.28 -5.75 18.12
CA LYS A 313 0.32 -5.55 19.45
C LYS A 313 1.73 -4.97 19.40
N LEU A 314 2.17 -4.48 18.25
CA LEU A 314 3.52 -3.99 18.07
C LEU A 314 3.78 -2.77 18.96
N ASP A 315 4.84 -2.87 19.75
CA ASP A 315 5.39 -1.76 20.54
C ASP A 315 6.25 -0.85 19.66
N GLY A 316 6.23 0.45 19.96
CA GLY A 316 7.22 1.39 19.43
C GLY A 316 8.56 1.27 20.15
N PRO A 317 9.65 1.82 19.58
CA PRO A 317 10.95 1.80 20.22
C PRO A 317 10.93 2.57 21.53
N LYS A 318 11.61 2.06 22.55
CA LYS A 318 11.73 2.73 23.84
C LYS A 318 12.71 3.88 23.74
N TYR A 319 12.47 4.93 24.51
CA TYR A 319 13.38 6.08 24.60
C TYR A 319 14.83 5.64 24.91
N SER A 320 15.01 4.67 25.81
CA SER A 320 16.32 4.14 26.18
C SER A 320 17.02 3.35 25.07
N GLU A 321 16.27 2.79 24.11
CA GLU A 321 16.83 2.08 22.95
C GLU A 321 17.37 3.09 21.93
N ILE A 322 16.65 4.21 21.74
CA ILE A 322 17.07 5.28 20.84
C ILE A 322 18.18 6.14 21.47
N PHE A 323 18.05 6.51 22.74
CA PHE A 323 18.97 7.39 23.45
C PHE A 323 19.62 6.69 24.67
N PRO A 324 20.47 5.67 24.46
CA PRO A 324 21.02 4.85 25.55
C PRO A 324 21.86 5.64 26.55
N ASN A 325 22.48 6.73 26.10
CA ASN A 325 23.34 7.58 26.91
C ASN A 325 22.58 8.75 27.57
N GLN A 326 21.26 8.86 27.36
CA GLN A 326 20.44 9.91 27.95
C GLN A 326 19.47 9.31 28.96
N LYS A 327 19.68 9.61 30.23
CA LYS A 327 18.77 9.20 31.31
C LYS A 327 17.57 10.14 31.36
N ILE A 328 16.38 9.56 31.54
CA ILE A 328 15.17 10.32 31.83
C ILE A 328 15.23 10.81 33.27
N ASP A 329 15.01 12.11 33.49
CA ASP A 329 14.82 12.67 34.83
C ASP A 329 13.47 12.20 35.39
N ALA A 330 13.52 11.29 36.37
CA ALA A 330 12.34 10.67 36.95
C ALA A 330 11.39 11.68 37.61
N THR A 331 11.93 12.71 38.28
CA THR A 331 11.09 13.73 38.93
C THR A 331 10.40 14.60 37.90
N ARG A 332 11.07 14.96 36.80
CA ARG A 332 10.44 15.68 35.68
C ARG A 332 9.39 14.83 34.98
N ALA A 333 9.69 13.56 34.73
CA ALA A 333 8.76 12.63 34.10
C ALA A 333 7.49 12.43 34.95
N GLN A 334 7.63 12.31 36.28
CA GLN A 334 6.47 12.22 37.18
C GLN A 334 5.60 13.47 37.12
N ARG A 335 6.19 14.67 37.17
CA ARG A 335 5.42 15.91 37.00
C ARG A 335 4.71 15.96 35.64
N GLY A 336 5.36 15.50 34.58
CA GLY A 336 4.77 15.37 33.25
C GLY A 336 3.58 14.41 33.23
N ARG A 337 3.69 13.26 33.90
CA ARG A 337 2.58 12.30 34.06
C ARG A 337 1.38 12.95 34.75
N ASP A 338 1.59 13.71 35.83
CA ASP A 338 0.50 14.35 36.56
C ASP A 338 -0.20 15.44 35.73
N VAL A 339 0.52 16.12 34.83
CA VAL A 339 -0.07 17.05 33.85
C VAL A 339 -0.84 16.30 32.77
N TYR A 340 -0.25 15.25 32.20
CA TYR A 340 -0.87 14.42 31.17
C TYR A 340 -2.19 13.82 31.65
N LEU A 341 -2.23 13.25 32.86
CA LEU A 341 -3.45 12.64 33.40
C LEU A 341 -4.57 13.67 33.63
N ARG A 342 -4.23 14.94 33.88
CA ARG A 342 -5.21 16.02 34.05
C ARG A 342 -5.77 16.57 32.75
N HIS A 343 -5.01 16.53 31.66
CA HIS A 343 -5.38 17.26 30.42
C HIS A 343 -5.48 16.38 29.17
N CYS A 344 -4.84 15.22 29.15
CA CYS A 344 -4.70 14.37 27.95
C CYS A 344 -5.32 12.99 28.16
N GLY A 345 -5.26 12.46 29.38
CA GLY A 345 -5.64 11.08 29.71
C GLY A 345 -7.09 10.73 29.39
N ASP A 346 -8.02 11.70 29.49
CA ASP A 346 -9.43 11.46 29.19
C ASP A 346 -9.67 11.08 27.71
N CYS A 347 -8.92 11.65 26.76
CA CYS A 347 -9.04 11.30 25.33
C CYS A 347 -8.06 10.20 24.91
N HIS A 348 -6.82 10.22 25.41
CA HIS A 348 -5.76 9.35 24.90
C HIS A 348 -5.56 8.04 25.68
N GLY A 349 -6.08 7.92 26.90
CA GLY A 349 -5.73 6.81 27.80
C GLY A 349 -4.28 6.85 28.27
N TRP A 350 -3.88 5.85 29.07
CA TRP A 350 -2.51 5.73 29.60
C TRP A 350 -2.16 4.30 30.02
N PRO A 351 -0.86 3.94 30.10
CA PRO A 351 -0.45 2.65 30.65
C PRO A 351 -0.74 2.55 32.16
N GLY A 352 -1.38 1.44 32.57
CA GLY A 352 -1.72 1.13 33.96
C GLY A 352 -0.60 0.36 34.67
N ALA A 353 -0.97 -0.74 35.35
CA ALA A 353 0.01 -1.73 35.80
C ALA A 353 0.73 -2.38 34.59
N PRO A 354 1.85 -3.10 34.80
CA PRO A 354 2.54 -3.78 33.70
C PRO A 354 1.58 -4.67 32.88
N GLY A 355 1.47 -4.39 31.58
CA GLY A 355 0.57 -5.10 30.67
C GLY A 355 -0.86 -4.53 30.58
N GLU A 356 -1.22 -3.56 31.42
CA GLU A 356 -2.54 -2.93 31.43
C GLU A 356 -2.59 -1.62 30.64
N TRP A 357 -3.73 -1.38 30.01
CA TRP A 357 -4.09 -0.09 29.42
C TRP A 357 -5.31 0.46 30.12
N VAL A 358 -5.21 1.68 30.64
CA VAL A 358 -6.37 2.39 31.20
C VAL A 358 -6.96 3.26 30.09
N LYS A 359 -8.16 2.91 29.66
CA LYS A 359 -8.90 3.63 28.62
C LYS A 359 -9.36 4.98 29.15
N GLY A 360 -9.06 6.05 28.41
CA GLY A 360 -9.61 7.37 28.70
C GLY A 360 -11.13 7.40 28.53
N LYS A 361 -11.83 8.25 29.27
CA LYS A 361 -13.31 8.35 29.22
C LYS A 361 -13.86 8.60 27.80
N ARG A 362 -13.10 9.35 27.01
CA ARG A 362 -13.40 9.74 25.62
C ARG A 362 -12.54 9.01 24.60
N GLN A 363 -11.71 8.05 25.02
CA GLN A 363 -10.88 7.30 24.08
C GLN A 363 -11.77 6.48 23.14
N GLY A 364 -11.60 6.69 21.83
CA GLY A 364 -12.43 6.07 20.78
C GLY A 364 -13.61 6.94 20.33
N GLU A 365 -13.80 8.13 20.91
CA GLU A 365 -14.71 9.14 20.37
C GLU A 365 -14.06 9.85 19.17
N VAL A 366 -14.82 10.06 18.09
CA VAL A 366 -14.43 10.98 17.01
C VAL A 366 -14.80 12.39 17.45
N VAL A 367 -13.79 13.16 17.88
CA VAL A 367 -13.97 14.52 18.39
C VAL A 367 -14.29 15.47 17.21
N PRO A 368 -15.36 16.28 17.27
CA PRO A 368 -15.69 17.22 16.20
C PRO A 368 -14.56 18.22 15.91
N PRO A 369 -14.33 18.60 14.64
CA PRO A 369 -13.31 19.58 14.26
C PRO A 369 -13.39 20.91 15.04
N GLU A 370 -14.61 21.36 15.36
CA GLU A 370 -14.85 22.61 16.09
C GLU A 370 -14.37 22.54 17.55
N GLU A 371 -14.30 21.33 18.12
CA GLU A 371 -13.80 21.09 19.46
C GLU A 371 -12.29 20.82 19.48
N ILE A 372 -11.79 19.95 18.59
CA ILE A 372 -10.36 19.59 18.53
C ILE A 372 -9.49 20.70 17.91
N GLY A 373 -10.07 21.58 17.08
CA GLY A 373 -9.39 22.75 16.51
C GLY A 373 -8.33 22.44 15.45
N THR A 374 -8.34 21.24 14.85
CA THR A 374 -7.43 20.86 13.76
C THR A 374 -7.99 21.22 12.39
N ASP A 375 -7.13 21.17 11.37
CA ASP A 375 -7.56 21.27 9.97
C ASP A 375 -8.65 20.23 9.67
N ASN A 376 -9.74 20.67 9.03
CA ASN A 376 -10.91 19.85 8.77
C ASN A 376 -10.99 19.29 7.34
N ALA A 377 -10.01 19.57 6.47
CA ALA A 377 -10.03 19.18 5.06
C ALA A 377 -10.20 17.68 4.85
N ARG A 378 -9.76 16.85 5.81
CA ARG A 378 -9.93 15.38 5.79
C ARG A 378 -11.38 14.93 5.98
N VAL A 379 -12.27 15.78 6.50
CA VAL A 379 -13.67 15.44 6.81
C VAL A 379 -14.69 16.40 6.17
N THR A 380 -14.24 17.37 5.38
CA THR A 380 -15.12 18.40 4.78
C THR A 380 -15.16 18.39 3.25
N PHE A 381 -14.54 17.40 2.59
CA PHE A 381 -14.64 17.27 1.14
C PHE A 381 -16.04 16.81 0.68
N ARG A 382 -16.43 17.25 -0.51
CA ARG A 382 -17.61 16.80 -1.24
C ARG A 382 -17.58 15.28 -1.38
N TYR A 383 -18.69 14.62 -1.06
CA TYR A 383 -18.86 13.15 -1.04
C TYR A 383 -18.38 12.43 0.24
N TYR A 384 -17.87 13.12 1.26
CA TYR A 384 -17.50 12.51 2.54
C TYR A 384 -18.61 11.62 3.13
N ASN A 385 -19.84 12.14 3.17
CA ASN A 385 -20.99 11.39 3.69
C ASN A 385 -21.38 10.18 2.81
N GLU A 386 -21.02 10.16 1.52
CA GLU A 386 -21.24 9.03 0.63
C GLU A 386 -20.21 7.91 0.87
N THR A 387 -19.02 8.25 1.36
CA THR A 387 -18.00 7.29 1.78
C THR A 387 -18.25 6.69 3.17
N CYS A 388 -19.05 7.36 4.01
CA CYS A 388 -19.51 6.85 5.31
C CYS A 388 -20.73 5.91 5.21
N ALA A 389 -21.22 5.61 4.00
CA ALA A 389 -22.27 4.61 3.82
C ALA A 389 -21.74 3.25 4.32
N PRO A 390 -22.53 2.49 5.10
CA PRO A 390 -22.03 1.33 5.83
C PRO A 390 -21.35 0.31 4.91
N ALA A 391 -20.39 -0.41 5.48
CA ALA A 391 -19.63 -1.51 4.90
C ALA A 391 -20.48 -2.60 4.19
N THR A 392 -21.82 -2.50 4.21
CA THR A 392 -22.72 -3.24 3.32
C THR A 392 -22.51 -2.94 1.83
N ALA A 393 -21.89 -1.83 1.41
CA ALA A 393 -21.55 -1.62 0.00
C ALA A 393 -20.43 -2.55 -0.52
N LEU A 394 -19.64 -3.14 0.38
CA LEU A 394 -18.70 -4.23 0.07
C LEU A 394 -19.33 -5.63 0.22
N SER A 395 -20.63 -5.69 0.58
CA SER A 395 -21.42 -6.92 0.46
C SER A 395 -21.70 -7.18 -1.02
N ILE A 396 -21.07 -8.25 -1.51
CA ILE A 396 -21.19 -8.75 -2.88
C ILE A 396 -22.61 -9.30 -3.10
N ARG A 397 -23.60 -8.45 -3.35
CA ARG A 397 -24.84 -8.82 -4.06
C ARG A 397 -25.41 -7.63 -4.85
N PRO A 398 -25.85 -7.82 -6.11
CA PRO A 398 -26.54 -6.77 -6.85
C PRO A 398 -27.98 -6.69 -6.35
N SER A 399 -28.38 -5.58 -5.73
CA SER A 399 -29.81 -5.25 -5.65
C SER A 399 -30.07 -3.76 -5.79
N ASN A 400 -30.89 -3.45 -6.79
CA ASN A 400 -31.46 -2.12 -7.02
C ASN A 400 -32.43 -1.80 -5.88
N ARG A 401 -32.07 -0.87 -4.98
CA ARG A 401 -33.00 0.04 -4.27
C ARG A 401 -32.21 0.98 -3.35
N CYS A 402 -32.20 2.27 -3.71
CA CYS A 402 -31.82 3.35 -2.79
C CYS A 402 -33.00 3.65 -1.86
N LEU A 403 -32.78 3.70 -0.55
CA LEU A 403 -33.64 4.41 0.40
C LEU A 403 -32.75 5.17 1.40
N PRO A 404 -33.13 6.40 1.81
CA PRO A 404 -32.29 7.26 2.64
C PRO A 404 -32.40 6.83 4.10
N ALA A 405 -31.30 6.37 4.71
CA ALA A 405 -31.30 5.98 6.11
C ALA A 405 -30.56 7.02 6.97
N ARG A 406 -31.32 7.60 7.90
CA ARG A 406 -30.81 8.32 9.06
C ARG A 406 -29.94 7.38 9.91
N LEU A 407 -28.92 7.97 10.53
CA LEU A 407 -28.01 7.42 11.54
C LEU A 407 -28.68 6.45 12.52
N THR A 408 -28.40 5.15 12.38
CA THR A 408 -28.24 4.18 13.49
C THR A 408 -27.48 2.95 12.97
N CYS A 409 -26.25 2.75 13.43
CA CYS A 409 -25.53 1.48 13.26
C CYS A 409 -26.11 0.43 14.22
N THR A 410 -26.82 -0.57 13.69
CA THR A 410 -27.21 -1.77 14.45
C THR A 410 -26.46 -3.00 13.93
N THR A 411 -26.00 -3.80 14.89
CA THR A 411 -25.10 -4.96 14.82
C THR A 411 -25.77 -6.25 14.34
N GLU A 412 -26.45 -6.25 13.20
CA GLU A 412 -27.10 -7.46 12.67
C GLU A 412 -26.70 -7.75 11.22
N ALA A 413 -25.44 -8.17 11.01
CA ALA A 413 -25.03 -8.83 9.76
C ALA A 413 -23.69 -9.60 9.87
N LEU A 414 -23.43 -10.35 10.94
CA LEU A 414 -22.24 -11.24 11.01
C LEU A 414 -22.52 -12.56 11.74
N GLN A 415 -23.17 -13.49 11.04
CA GLN A 415 -22.92 -14.95 11.10
C GLN A 415 -23.17 -15.47 9.67
N PRO A 416 -22.33 -16.35 9.06
CA PRO A 416 -21.64 -17.48 9.71
C PRO A 416 -20.20 -17.75 9.22
N TRP A 417 -19.21 -17.74 10.12
CA TRP A 417 -17.95 -18.50 9.97
C TRP A 417 -17.51 -18.97 11.35
N GLN A 418 -18.19 -19.99 11.88
CA GLN A 418 -17.85 -20.59 13.18
C GLN A 418 -17.59 -22.10 13.13
N ASN A 419 -17.53 -22.73 11.96
CA ASN A 419 -17.17 -24.14 11.86
C ASN A 419 -16.11 -24.31 10.77
N LEU A 420 -14.84 -24.41 11.16
CA LEU A 420 -13.80 -25.21 10.52
C LEU A 420 -12.60 -25.28 11.48
N SER A 421 -12.82 -25.99 12.59
CA SER A 421 -11.79 -26.54 13.47
C SER A 421 -12.14 -28.01 13.72
N THR A 422 -11.69 -28.86 12.81
CA THR A 422 -11.35 -30.27 13.03
C THR A 422 -10.10 -30.54 12.21
#